data_AF-A0A1B1AJY3-F1
#
_entry.id   AF-A0A1B1AJY3-F1
#
_cell.length_a   1.000
_cell.length_b   1.000
_cell.length_c   1.000
_cell.angle_alpha   90.00
_cell.angle_beta   90.00
_cell.angle_gamma   90.00
#
_symmetry.space_group_name_H-M   'P 1'
#
loop_
_entity.id
_entity.type
_entity.pdbx_description
1 polymer ?
#
loop_
_entity_poly.entity_id
_entity_poly.type
_entity_poly.pdbx_seq_one_letter_code
_entity_poly.pdbx_strand_id
1 'polypeptide(L)'
;MPVSEQRLAEIRELSNDERVDRIDTSQFSDADWERFHNELNAETLAFCRDNRDPEELHAFASTWNWDGGFEALEEITRNPACERATALYIYWHGAPEWYRQYTDRDAVAEAKGDADLFDFLTRIETRYVAGEFALGSIAFDPTNADGEGGYSLVGSYDDISGKFVRSLPPAMYEPIRLK
;
A
#
# COMPACT_ATOMS: atom_id res chain seq x y z
N MET A 1 8.78 -7.53 18.16
CA MET A 1 10.12 -6.94 18.29
C MET A 1 10.36 -6.17 17.01
N PRO A 2 11.04 -5.02 17.02
CA PRO A 2 11.33 -4.30 15.78
C PRO A 2 12.09 -5.22 14.82
N VAL A 3 11.75 -5.12 13.53
CA VAL A 3 12.43 -5.85 12.45
C VAL A 3 13.92 -5.48 12.47
N SER A 4 14.81 -6.46 12.34
CA SER A 4 16.25 -6.17 12.33
C SER A 4 16.66 -5.44 11.05
N GLU A 5 17.73 -4.65 11.08
CA GLU A 5 18.25 -3.94 9.89
C GLU A 5 18.54 -4.89 8.72
N GLN A 6 19.10 -6.06 9.02
CA GLN A 6 19.35 -7.08 8.00
C GLN A 6 18.03 -7.54 7.36
N ARG A 7 17.01 -7.78 8.17
CA ARG A 7 15.71 -8.24 7.69
C ARG A 7 14.96 -7.15 6.92
N LEU A 8 15.10 -5.89 7.33
CA LEU A 8 14.57 -4.74 6.59
C LEU A 8 15.22 -4.60 5.21
N ALA A 9 16.53 -4.84 5.09
CA ALA A 9 17.20 -4.86 3.79
C ALA A 9 16.63 -5.96 2.88
N GLU A 10 16.44 -7.18 3.41
CA GLU A 10 15.82 -8.29 2.66
C GLU A 10 14.39 -7.96 2.20
N ILE A 11 13.61 -7.25 3.02
CA ILE A 11 12.25 -6.84 2.69
C ILE A 11 12.26 -5.78 1.58
N ARG A 12 13.15 -4.78 1.66
CA ARG A 12 13.30 -3.74 0.63
C ARG A 12 13.67 -4.32 -0.73
N GLU A 13 14.52 -5.33 -0.71
CA GLU A 13 14.89 -6.06 -1.92
C GLU A 13 13.70 -6.71 -2.61
N LEU A 14 12.75 -7.21 -1.83
CA LEU A 14 11.53 -7.82 -2.36
C LEU A 14 10.50 -6.76 -2.78
N SER A 15 10.38 -5.65 -2.06
CA SER A 15 9.32 -4.65 -2.29
C SER A 15 9.66 -3.61 -3.35
N ASN A 16 10.94 -3.39 -3.65
CA ASN A 16 11.42 -2.30 -4.52
C ASN A 16 12.28 -2.83 -5.69
N ASP A 17 12.22 -4.14 -5.96
CA ASP A 17 12.93 -4.83 -7.04
C ASP A 17 14.45 -4.55 -7.09
N GLU A 18 15.08 -4.26 -5.93
CA GLU A 18 16.54 -4.03 -5.82
C GLU A 18 17.37 -5.32 -6.03
N ARG A 19 16.71 -6.40 -6.45
CA ARG A 19 17.32 -7.69 -6.79
C ARG A 19 17.87 -7.72 -8.20
N VAL A 20 17.26 -6.98 -9.14
CA VAL A 20 17.74 -6.87 -10.52
C VAL A 20 19.19 -6.36 -10.53
N ASP A 21 19.54 -5.44 -9.63
CA ASP A 21 20.87 -4.84 -9.54
C ASP A 21 21.99 -5.80 -9.11
N ARG A 22 21.62 -6.98 -8.57
CA ARG A 22 22.59 -7.99 -8.08
C ARG A 22 22.81 -9.15 -9.02
N ILE A 23 22.01 -9.26 -10.08
CA ILE A 23 22.08 -10.35 -11.03
C ILE A 23 22.66 -9.81 -12.33
N ASP A 24 23.62 -10.52 -12.91
CA ASP A 24 24.07 -10.21 -14.27
C ASP A 24 22.98 -10.61 -15.27
N THR A 25 22.12 -9.65 -15.58
CA THR A 25 21.01 -9.80 -16.53
C THR A 25 21.42 -9.47 -17.97
N SER A 26 22.71 -9.21 -18.24
CA SER A 26 23.19 -8.78 -19.57
C SER A 26 22.99 -9.81 -20.68
N GLN A 27 22.80 -11.08 -20.30
CA GLN A 27 22.57 -12.20 -21.22
C GLN A 27 21.13 -12.70 -21.21
N PHE A 28 20.21 -12.05 -20.48
CA PHE A 28 18.83 -12.49 -20.42
C PHE A 28 18.17 -12.32 -21.80
N SER A 29 17.57 -13.40 -22.28
CA SER A 29 16.59 -13.34 -23.36
C SER A 29 15.24 -12.81 -22.84
N ASP A 30 14.32 -12.48 -23.74
CA ASP A 30 12.95 -12.10 -23.37
C ASP A 30 12.26 -13.18 -22.51
N ALA A 31 12.53 -14.46 -22.80
CA ALA A 31 12.00 -15.58 -22.02
C ALA A 31 12.64 -15.69 -20.62
N ASP A 32 13.92 -15.33 -20.49
CA ASP A 32 14.59 -15.28 -19.19
C ASP A 32 14.03 -14.14 -18.34
N TRP A 33 13.78 -12.97 -18.94
CA TRP A 33 13.12 -11.85 -18.28
C TRP A 33 11.70 -12.20 -17.83
N GLU A 34 10.89 -12.79 -18.71
CA GLU A 34 9.53 -13.22 -18.36
C GLU A 34 9.56 -14.22 -17.20
N ARG A 35 10.44 -15.21 -17.24
CA ARG A 35 10.60 -16.17 -16.15
C ARG A 35 11.03 -15.50 -14.86
N PHE A 36 12.02 -14.61 -14.91
CA PHE A 36 12.56 -13.91 -13.75
C PHE A 36 11.50 -13.04 -13.08
N HIS A 37 10.76 -12.23 -13.85
CA HIS A 37 9.66 -11.43 -13.32
C HIS A 37 8.55 -12.31 -12.72
N ASN A 38 8.20 -13.43 -13.35
CA ASN A 38 7.21 -14.36 -12.81
C ASN A 38 7.65 -14.98 -11.47
N GLU A 39 8.93 -15.34 -11.34
CA GLU A 39 9.50 -15.87 -10.09
C GLU A 39 9.50 -14.81 -8.98
N LEU A 40 9.95 -13.59 -9.29
CA LEU A 40 9.94 -12.47 -8.35
C LEU A 40 8.51 -12.12 -7.90
N ASN A 41 7.58 -12.04 -8.83
CA ASN A 41 6.18 -11.74 -8.53
C ASN A 41 5.57 -12.84 -7.64
N ALA A 42 5.83 -14.11 -7.95
CA ALA A 42 5.35 -15.23 -7.14
C ALA A 42 5.90 -15.19 -5.70
N GLU A 43 7.18 -14.87 -5.52
CA GLU A 43 7.79 -14.73 -4.20
C GLU A 43 7.21 -13.53 -3.44
N THR A 44 7.03 -12.41 -4.12
CA THR A 44 6.47 -11.17 -3.56
C THR A 44 5.05 -11.40 -3.05
N LEU A 45 4.19 -12.00 -3.88
CA LEU A 45 2.81 -12.32 -3.50
C LEU A 45 2.76 -13.35 -2.36
N ALA A 46 3.66 -14.35 -2.37
CA ALA A 46 3.74 -15.33 -1.28
C ALA A 46 4.15 -14.68 0.04
N PHE A 47 5.14 -13.78 0.03
CA PHE A 47 5.51 -13.02 1.22
C PHE A 47 4.32 -12.21 1.76
N CYS A 48 3.65 -11.44 0.90
CA CYS A 48 2.53 -10.60 1.30
C CYS A 48 1.36 -11.40 1.88
N ARG A 49 1.07 -12.56 1.31
CA ARG A 49 -0.06 -13.41 1.72
C ARG A 49 0.24 -14.27 2.95
N ASP A 50 1.46 -14.81 3.06
CA ASP A 50 1.76 -15.89 4.00
C ASP A 50 2.57 -15.42 5.22
N ASN A 51 3.14 -14.20 5.21
CA ASN A 51 3.87 -13.64 6.34
C ASN A 51 2.93 -13.37 7.53
N ARG A 52 3.40 -13.70 8.74
CA ARG A 52 2.63 -13.60 9.99
C ARG A 52 3.12 -12.51 10.92
N ASP A 53 4.18 -11.79 10.55
CA ASP A 53 4.70 -10.68 11.31
C ASP A 53 4.10 -9.35 10.80
N PRO A 54 3.27 -8.66 11.60
CA PRO A 54 2.67 -7.40 11.20
C PRO A 54 3.71 -6.31 10.87
N GLU A 55 4.85 -6.29 11.58
CA GLU A 55 5.91 -5.30 11.38
C GLU A 55 6.62 -5.54 10.05
N GLU A 56 6.82 -6.80 9.64
CA GLU A 56 7.40 -7.11 8.32
C GLU A 56 6.44 -6.75 7.18
N LEU A 57 5.14 -6.99 7.36
CA LEU A 57 4.11 -6.56 6.39
C LEU A 57 4.08 -5.03 6.26
N HIS A 58 4.21 -4.32 7.38
CA HIS A 58 4.27 -2.86 7.38
C HIS A 58 5.52 -2.33 6.68
N ALA A 59 6.69 -2.88 7.04
CA ALA A 59 7.95 -2.52 6.41
C ALA A 59 7.93 -2.76 4.89
N PHE A 60 7.33 -3.86 4.44
CA PHE A 60 7.15 -4.12 3.02
C PHE A 60 6.26 -3.06 2.36
N ALA A 61 5.10 -2.76 2.96
CA ALA A 61 4.17 -1.79 2.41
C ALA A 61 4.79 -0.39 2.35
N SER A 62 5.64 -0.03 3.31
CA SER A 62 6.28 1.28 3.35
C SER A 62 7.44 1.46 2.38
N THR A 63 8.01 0.37 1.89
CA THR A 63 9.08 0.38 0.88
C THR A 63 8.63 -0.13 -0.48
N TRP A 64 7.33 -0.34 -0.68
CA TRP A 64 6.78 -0.79 -1.95
C TRP A 64 6.88 0.28 -3.04
N ASN A 65 7.37 -0.11 -4.21
CA ASN A 65 7.32 0.75 -5.39
C ASN A 65 5.93 0.69 -6.05
N TRP A 66 5.15 1.76 -5.91
CA TRP A 66 3.78 1.85 -6.46
C TRP A 66 3.73 1.83 -7.99
N ASP A 67 4.83 2.09 -8.70
CA ASP A 67 4.91 1.89 -10.16
C ASP A 67 4.77 0.41 -10.55
N GLY A 68 5.00 -0.51 -9.60
CA GLY A 68 4.82 -1.95 -9.76
C GLY A 68 3.38 -2.46 -9.60
N GLY A 69 2.40 -1.57 -9.42
CA GLY A 69 1.00 -1.92 -9.18
C GLY A 69 0.66 -2.04 -7.69
N PHE A 70 -0.51 -2.61 -7.38
CA PHE A 70 -1.03 -2.71 -6.01
C PHE A 70 -1.40 -4.14 -5.59
N GLU A 71 -1.15 -5.14 -6.43
CA GLU A 71 -1.53 -6.54 -6.21
C GLU A 71 -0.88 -7.11 -4.95
N ALA A 72 0.40 -6.81 -4.71
CA ALA A 72 1.11 -7.18 -3.49
C ALA A 72 0.47 -6.54 -2.24
N LEU A 73 0.15 -5.24 -2.33
CA LEU A 73 -0.53 -4.52 -1.24
C LEU A 73 -1.93 -5.06 -0.99
N GLU A 74 -2.63 -5.50 -2.05
CA GLU A 74 -3.92 -6.14 -1.91
C GLU A 74 -3.83 -7.46 -1.14
N GLU A 75 -2.82 -8.30 -1.42
CA GLU A 75 -2.54 -9.49 -0.62
C GLU A 75 -2.24 -9.15 0.84
N ILE A 76 -1.48 -8.07 1.11
CA ILE A 76 -1.27 -7.59 2.49
C ILE A 76 -2.61 -7.25 3.14
N THR A 77 -3.50 -6.50 2.49
CA THR A 77 -4.79 -6.15 3.12
C THR A 77 -5.67 -7.37 3.41
N ARG A 78 -5.50 -8.48 2.68
CA ARG A 78 -6.22 -9.75 2.91
C ARG A 78 -5.55 -10.63 3.98
N ASN A 79 -4.27 -10.37 4.29
CA ASN A 79 -3.50 -11.13 5.25
C ASN A 79 -4.06 -10.92 6.69
N PRO A 80 -4.32 -12.00 7.47
CA PRO A 80 -4.77 -11.89 8.86
C PRO A 80 -3.81 -11.17 9.82
N ALA A 81 -2.52 -11.08 9.50
CA ALA A 81 -1.53 -10.31 10.26
C ALA A 81 -1.49 -8.83 9.87
N CYS A 82 -2.30 -8.39 8.89
CA CYS A 82 -2.39 -6.99 8.53
C CYS A 82 -3.09 -6.18 9.63
N GLU A 83 -2.30 -5.36 10.31
CA GLU A 83 -2.84 -4.44 11.30
C GLU A 83 -3.56 -3.26 10.67
N ARG A 84 -4.43 -2.65 11.47
CA ARG A 84 -5.18 -1.45 11.13
C ARG A 84 -4.26 -0.32 10.68
N ALA A 85 -3.07 -0.19 11.27
CA ALA A 85 -2.10 0.82 10.87
C ALA A 85 -1.53 0.58 9.47
N THR A 86 -1.20 -0.66 9.12
CA THR A 86 -0.73 -1.02 7.77
C THR A 86 -1.81 -0.81 6.72
N ALA A 87 -3.05 -1.23 7.01
CA ALA A 87 -4.16 -0.98 6.09
C ALA A 87 -4.42 0.52 5.87
N LEU A 88 -4.34 1.32 6.94
CA LEU A 88 -4.48 2.78 6.85
C LEU A 88 -3.34 3.43 6.08
N TYR A 89 -2.11 2.96 6.30
CA TYR A 89 -0.91 3.39 5.56
C TYR A 89 -1.09 3.19 4.06
N ILE A 90 -1.45 1.97 3.65
CA ILE A 90 -1.68 1.61 2.24
C ILE A 90 -2.79 2.49 1.63
N TYR A 91 -3.90 2.66 2.37
CA TYR A 91 -5.02 3.47 1.91
C TYR A 91 -4.58 4.91 1.57
N TRP A 92 -3.87 5.57 2.48
CA TRP A 92 -3.45 6.96 2.28
C TRP A 92 -2.37 7.13 1.22
N HIS A 93 -1.47 6.16 1.08
CA HIS A 93 -0.47 6.16 0.01
C HIS A 93 -1.08 5.96 -1.39
N GLY A 94 -2.25 5.33 -1.47
CA GLY A 94 -3.03 5.23 -2.72
C GLY A 94 -3.77 6.50 -3.13
N ALA A 95 -3.53 7.64 -2.46
CA ALA A 95 -4.11 8.94 -2.80
C ALA A 95 -5.66 8.94 -2.89
N PRO A 96 -6.38 8.49 -1.83
CA PRO A 96 -7.83 8.28 -1.87
C PRO A 96 -8.59 9.59 -2.09
N GLU A 97 -8.00 10.73 -1.73
CA GLU A 97 -8.61 12.04 -1.91
C GLU A 97 -8.76 12.45 -3.37
N TRP A 98 -7.83 12.06 -4.24
CA TRP A 98 -7.96 12.33 -5.67
C TRP A 98 -9.23 11.70 -6.26
N TYR A 99 -9.62 10.53 -5.74
CA TYR A 99 -10.81 9.82 -6.16
C TYR A 99 -12.13 10.41 -5.64
N ARG A 100 -12.09 11.40 -4.73
CA ARG A 100 -13.30 12.03 -4.19
C ARG A 100 -14.07 12.87 -5.22
N GLN A 101 -13.44 13.19 -6.35
CA GLN A 101 -14.08 13.92 -7.46
C GLN A 101 -14.95 13.04 -8.36
N TYR A 102 -14.93 11.70 -8.17
CA TYR A 102 -15.70 10.75 -8.95
C TYR A 102 -16.79 10.11 -8.09
N THR A 103 -17.96 9.89 -8.70
CA THR A 103 -19.12 9.29 -8.03
C THR A 103 -18.99 7.77 -7.87
N ASP A 104 -18.33 7.14 -8.83
CA ASP A 104 -18.25 5.69 -8.98
C ASP A 104 -17.09 5.31 -9.91
N ARG A 105 -16.90 4.00 -10.07
CA ARG A 105 -15.89 3.38 -10.93
C ARG A 105 -15.98 3.82 -12.39
N ASP A 106 -17.19 3.96 -12.93
CA ASP A 106 -17.38 4.31 -14.34
C ASP A 106 -16.95 5.75 -14.61
N ALA A 107 -17.25 6.67 -13.68
CA ALA A 107 -16.77 8.06 -13.74
C ALA A 107 -15.23 8.15 -13.67
N VAL A 108 -14.58 7.29 -12.88
CA VAL A 108 -13.10 7.19 -12.86
C VAL A 108 -12.58 6.75 -14.22
N ALA A 109 -13.16 5.69 -14.79
CA ALA A 109 -12.74 5.14 -16.08
C ALA A 109 -12.95 6.13 -17.24
N GLU A 110 -14.07 6.86 -17.25
CA GLU A 110 -14.36 7.92 -18.24
C GLU A 110 -13.30 9.02 -18.20
N ALA A 111 -12.83 9.38 -17.00
CA ALA A 111 -11.74 10.32 -16.78
C ALA A 111 -10.35 9.74 -17.04
N LYS A 112 -10.24 8.47 -17.48
CA LYS A 112 -9.00 7.71 -17.67
C LYS A 112 -8.18 7.58 -16.38
N GLY A 113 -8.85 7.60 -15.23
CA GLY A 113 -8.25 7.24 -13.95
C GLY A 113 -8.14 5.73 -13.78
N ASP A 114 -7.45 5.32 -12.72
CA ASP A 114 -7.33 3.91 -12.35
C ASP A 114 -8.57 3.45 -11.56
N ALA A 115 -9.50 2.84 -12.30
CA ALA A 115 -10.75 2.32 -11.76
C ALA A 115 -10.54 1.12 -10.82
N ASP A 116 -9.47 0.35 -11.00
CA ASP A 116 -9.20 -0.83 -10.18
C ASP A 116 -8.57 -0.43 -8.84
N LEU A 117 -7.69 0.58 -8.84
CA LEU A 117 -7.19 1.21 -7.63
C LEU A 117 -8.34 1.89 -6.85
N PHE A 118 -9.28 2.55 -7.53
CA PHE A 118 -10.49 3.08 -6.89
C PHE A 118 -11.27 2.00 -6.13
N ASP A 119 -11.51 0.85 -6.78
CA ASP A 119 -12.20 -0.27 -6.15
C ASP A 119 -11.38 -0.86 -4.99
N PHE A 120 -10.07 -0.96 -5.13
CA PHE A 120 -9.16 -1.42 -4.07
C PHE A 120 -9.24 -0.53 -2.82
N LEU A 121 -9.13 0.78 -2.98
CA LEU A 121 -9.23 1.74 -1.86
C LEU A 121 -10.61 1.70 -1.21
N THR A 122 -11.67 1.55 -2.01
CA THR A 122 -13.05 1.39 -1.51
C THR A 122 -13.21 0.11 -0.69
N ARG A 123 -12.55 -1.00 -1.09
CA ARG A 123 -12.52 -2.25 -0.30
C ARG A 123 -11.80 -2.05 1.03
N ILE A 124 -10.65 -1.36 1.06
CA ILE A 124 -9.94 -1.05 2.31
C ILE A 124 -10.85 -0.23 3.22
N GLU A 125 -11.42 0.87 2.71
CA GLU A 125 -12.31 1.77 3.45
C GLU A 125 -13.47 1.01 4.10
N THR A 126 -14.15 0.15 3.33
CA THR A 126 -15.28 -0.65 3.82
C THR A 126 -14.87 -1.58 4.97
N ARG A 127 -13.79 -2.33 4.79
CA ARG A 127 -13.29 -3.28 5.81
C ARG A 127 -12.73 -2.58 7.04
N TYR A 128 -12.12 -1.41 6.84
CA TYR A 128 -11.59 -0.57 7.91
C TYR A 128 -12.69 -0.04 8.81
N VAL A 129 -13.76 0.52 8.22
CA VAL A 129 -14.94 1.00 8.95
C VAL A 129 -15.67 -0.15 9.64
N ALA A 130 -15.71 -1.35 9.03
CA ALA A 130 -16.27 -2.56 9.63
C ALA A 130 -15.43 -3.11 10.81
N GLY A 131 -14.22 -2.59 11.03
CA GLY A 131 -13.34 -3.02 12.13
C GLY A 131 -12.68 -4.38 11.88
N GLU A 132 -12.49 -4.76 10.62
CA GLU A 132 -11.92 -6.08 10.26
C GLU A 132 -10.40 -6.17 10.45
N PHE A 133 -9.70 -5.04 10.54
CA PHE A 133 -8.27 -5.02 10.79
C PHE A 133 -7.98 -4.94 12.30
N ALA A 134 -7.07 -5.80 12.78
CA ALA A 134 -6.70 -5.83 14.18
C ALA A 134 -5.90 -4.58 14.57
N LEU A 135 -6.13 -4.07 15.78
CA LEU A 135 -5.18 -3.17 16.43
C LEU A 135 -3.99 -4.01 16.92
N GLY A 136 -2.77 -3.46 16.84
CA GLY A 136 -1.59 -4.16 17.34
C GLY A 136 -0.42 -3.23 17.64
N SER A 137 0.79 -3.58 17.19
CA SER A 137 2.03 -2.94 17.59
C SER A 137 2.45 -1.74 16.75
N ILE A 138 1.74 -1.42 15.66
CA ILE A 138 2.14 -0.35 14.75
C ILE A 138 1.30 0.92 15.01
N ALA A 139 1.98 2.05 15.18
CA ALA A 139 1.36 3.37 15.15
C ALA A 139 1.38 3.94 13.74
N PHE A 140 0.33 4.68 13.38
CA PHE A 140 0.30 5.42 12.12
C PHE A 140 -0.59 6.65 12.27
N ASP A 141 -0.13 7.79 11.78
CA ASP A 141 -0.87 9.05 11.81
C ASP A 141 -0.94 9.64 10.39
N PRO A 142 -2.09 9.52 9.69
CA PRO A 142 -2.20 10.01 8.31
C PRO A 142 -2.16 11.54 8.21
N THR A 143 -2.36 12.24 9.33
CA THR A 143 -2.37 13.71 9.39
C THR A 143 -1.00 14.30 9.68
N ASN A 144 -0.06 13.49 10.15
CA ASN A 144 1.23 13.98 10.60
C ASN A 144 2.16 14.26 9.43
N ALA A 145 2.56 15.52 9.25
CA ALA A 145 3.60 15.90 8.31
C ALA A 145 5.00 15.45 8.74
N ASP A 146 5.20 15.10 10.02
CA ASP A 146 6.50 14.69 10.57
C ASP A 146 6.69 13.15 10.60
N GLY A 147 5.73 12.36 10.07
CA GLY A 147 5.77 10.89 9.97
C GLY A 147 6.22 10.38 8.60
N GLU A 148 6.51 9.07 8.47
CA GLU A 148 7.15 8.39 7.32
C GLU A 148 6.97 9.12 5.97
N GLY A 149 8.04 9.81 5.53
CA GLY A 149 8.05 10.57 4.27
C GLY A 149 8.10 12.10 4.41
N GLY A 150 7.78 12.66 5.58
CA GLY A 150 7.95 14.10 5.85
C GLY A 150 6.89 15.02 5.22
N TYR A 151 5.74 14.45 4.81
CA TYR A 151 4.60 15.19 4.26
C TYR A 151 3.29 14.59 4.79
N SER A 152 2.29 15.45 5.04
CA SER A 152 0.94 14.99 5.40
C SER A 152 0.29 14.41 4.15
N LEU A 153 -0.26 13.20 4.25
CA LEU A 153 -0.99 12.58 3.13
C LEU A 153 -2.39 13.20 3.01
N VAL A 154 -2.95 13.65 4.14
CA VAL A 154 -4.24 14.35 4.21
C VAL A 154 -4.10 15.77 3.66
N GLY A 155 -5.04 16.19 2.81
CA GLY A 155 -5.05 17.51 2.20
C GLY A 155 -4.13 17.64 0.98
N SER A 156 -3.53 16.54 0.51
CA SER A 156 -2.66 16.53 -0.68
C SER A 156 -3.36 17.00 -1.96
N TYR A 157 -4.70 17.02 -1.95
CA TYR A 157 -5.56 17.38 -3.09
C TYR A 157 -6.53 18.52 -2.77
N ASP A 158 -6.18 19.41 -1.83
CA ASP A 158 -7.01 20.55 -1.47
C ASP A 158 -7.24 21.53 -2.63
N ASP A 159 -6.33 21.57 -3.60
CA ASP A 159 -6.45 22.36 -4.83
C ASP A 159 -7.64 21.95 -5.72
N ILE A 160 -8.07 20.69 -5.61
CA ILE A 160 -9.26 20.16 -6.30
C ILE A 160 -10.45 19.93 -5.37
N SER A 161 -10.39 20.37 -4.11
CA SER A 161 -11.44 20.14 -3.11
C SER A 161 -12.83 20.63 -3.51
N GLY A 162 -12.91 21.68 -4.33
CA GLY A 162 -14.16 22.19 -4.90
C GLY A 162 -14.86 21.24 -5.89
N LYS A 163 -14.18 20.16 -6.31
CA LYS A 163 -14.74 19.10 -7.18
C LYS A 163 -15.18 17.87 -6.39
N PHE A 164 -14.91 17.80 -5.10
CA PHE A 164 -15.24 16.61 -4.32
C PHE A 164 -16.76 16.40 -4.27
N VAL A 165 -17.19 15.21 -4.70
CA VAL A 165 -18.59 14.78 -4.70
C VAL A 165 -18.89 13.81 -3.56
N ARG A 166 -17.86 13.32 -2.86
CA ARG A 166 -17.97 12.47 -1.67
C ARG A 166 -16.99 12.86 -0.56
N SER A 167 -17.35 12.47 0.66
CA SER A 167 -16.48 12.56 1.83
C SER A 167 -15.90 11.19 2.15
N LEU A 168 -14.68 11.15 2.68
CA LEU A 168 -14.11 9.92 3.25
C LEU A 168 -14.66 9.71 4.66
N PRO A 169 -14.75 8.47 5.16
CA PRO A 169 -15.21 8.21 6.52
C PRO A 169 -14.29 8.88 7.57
N PRO A 170 -14.83 9.47 8.65
CA PRO A 170 -14.02 10.13 9.68
C PRO A 170 -12.93 9.23 10.28
N ALA A 171 -13.23 7.94 10.42
CA ALA A 171 -12.29 6.94 10.94
C ALA A 171 -10.98 6.82 10.12
N MET A 172 -10.99 7.20 8.84
CA MET A 172 -9.79 7.18 8.01
C MET A 172 -8.80 8.29 8.37
N TYR A 173 -9.24 9.33 9.08
CA TYR A 173 -8.37 10.43 9.52
C TYR A 173 -7.80 10.24 10.92
N GLU A 174 -8.26 9.21 11.64
CA GLU A 174 -7.92 9.02 13.05
C GLU A 174 -6.51 8.43 13.21
N PRO A 175 -5.62 9.08 13.99
CA PRO A 175 -4.31 8.52 14.30
C PRO A 175 -4.42 7.24 15.13
N ILE A 176 -3.63 6.24 14.78
CA ILE A 176 -3.43 5.02 15.56
C ILE A 176 -2.20 5.24 16.44
N ARG A 177 -2.42 5.20 17.76
CA ARG A 177 -1.38 5.41 18.77
C ARG A 177 -1.19 4.12 19.58
N LEU A 178 0.06 3.80 19.89
CA LEU A 178 0.38 2.73 20.85
C LEU A 178 0.01 3.19 22.27
N LYS A 179 -0.46 2.24 23.07
CA LYS A 179 -0.79 2.47 24.48
C LYS A 179 0.46 2.52 25.35
#